data_AF-A8STA1-F1
#
_entry.id   AF-A8STA1-F1
#
_cell.length_a   1.000
_cell.length_b   1.000
_cell.length_c   1.000
_cell.angle_alpha   90.00
_cell.angle_beta   90.00
_cell.angle_gamma   90.00
#
_symmetry.space_group_name_H-M   'P 1'
#
loop_
_entity.id
_entity.type
_entity.pdbx_description
1 polymer ?
#
loop_
_entity_poly.entity_id
_entity_poly.type
_entity_poly.pdbx_seq_one_letter_code
_entity_poly.pdbx_strand_id
1 'polypeptide(L)' 'GLLGVSTRLIIRTELGQPGSFLGDDQLYNTIITAHGLLMLFFFITPIFIGGFGN' A
#
# COMPACT_ATOMS: atom_id res chain seq x y z
N GLY A 1 4.61 -6.05 6.92
CA GLY A 1 4.55 -4.79 7.70
C GLY A 1 5.26 -3.65 6.98
N LEU A 2 6.60 -3.67 6.95
CA LEU A 2 7.43 -2.57 6.42
C LEU A 2 7.14 -2.23 4.94
N LEU A 3 6.93 -3.23 4.09
CA LEU A 3 6.60 -3.01 2.67
C LEU A 3 5.29 -2.23 2.48
N GLY A 4 4.24 -2.53 3.25
CA GLY A 4 2.98 -1.77 3.19
C GLY A 4 3.14 -0.31 3.66
N VAL A 5 4.06 -0.07 4.60
CA VAL A 5 4.38 1.27 5.10
C VAL A 5 5.21 2.05 4.08
N SER A 6 6.18 1.43 3.41
CA SER A 6 6.94 2.09 2.33
C SER A 6 6.05 2.46 1.15
N THR A 7 5.12 1.59 0.74
CA THR A 7 4.20 1.90 -0.36
C THR A 7 3.23 3.04 0.03
N ARG A 8 2.82 3.11 1.31
CA ARG A 8 2.04 4.24 1.85
C ARG A 8 2.81 5.55 1.77
N LEU A 9 4.12 5.56 2.02
CA LEU A 9 4.94 6.77 1.92
C LEU A 9 5.03 7.26 0.47
N ILE A 10 5.21 6.35 -0.49
CA ILE A 10 5.26 6.68 -1.93
C ILE A 10 3.94 7.29 -2.42
N ILE A 11 2.81 6.69 -2.04
CA ILE A 11 1.48 7.25 -2.37
C ILE A 11 1.32 8.64 -1.74
N ARG A 12 1.75 8.81 -0.49
CA ARG A 12 1.65 10.11 0.21
C ARG A 12 2.55 11.19 -0.39
N THR A 13 3.71 10.83 -0.94
CA THR A 13 4.58 11.77 -1.65
C THR A 13 4.00 12.19 -3.00
N GLU A 14 3.31 11.28 -3.72
CA GLU A 14 2.59 11.62 -4.96
C GLU A 14 1.42 12.58 -4.68
N LEU A 15 0.67 12.36 -3.60
CA LEU A 15 -0.48 13.18 -3.21
C LEU A 15 -0.11 14.44 -2.40
N GLY A 16 1.17 14.62 -2.03
CA GLY A 16 1.61 15.66 -1.10
C GLY A 16 1.77 17.05 -1.71
N GLN A 17 1.86 17.15 -3.03
CA GLN A 17 1.99 18.40 -3.77
C GLN A 17 1.33 18.28 -5.14
N PRO A 18 0.77 19.37 -5.70
CA PRO A 18 0.24 19.37 -7.06
C PRO A 18 1.37 19.17 -8.09
N GLY A 19 1.18 18.21 -8.99
CA GLY A 19 2.20 17.72 -9.95
C GLY A 19 2.33 16.20 -9.86
N SER A 20 2.98 15.56 -10.84
CA SER A 20 3.26 14.12 -10.76
C SER A 20 4.71 13.89 -10.33
N PHE A 21 4.90 13.17 -9.24
CA PHE A 21 6.22 12.79 -8.74
C PHE A 21 6.73 11.51 -9.43
N LEU A 22 5.83 10.56 -9.71
CA LEU A 22 6.13 9.34 -10.46
C LEU A 22 6.14 9.55 -11.98
N GLY A 23 5.43 10.56 -12.49
CA GLY A 23 5.36 10.89 -13.92
C GLY A 23 4.63 9.87 -14.80
N ASP A 24 4.09 8.80 -14.21
CA ASP A 24 3.40 7.72 -14.90
C ASP A 24 2.21 7.20 -14.07
N ASP A 25 1.01 7.40 -14.61
CA ASP A 25 -0.26 6.99 -14.00
C ASP A 25 -0.40 5.46 -13.87
N GLN A 26 0.21 4.68 -14.77
CA GLN A 26 0.16 3.22 -14.73
C GLN A 26 1.01 2.68 -13.57
N LEU A 27 2.17 3.29 -13.33
CA LEU A 27 2.99 2.97 -12.16
C LEU A 27 2.28 3.34 -10.87
N TYR A 28 1.63 4.52 -10.81
CA TYR A 28 0.82 4.90 -9.65
C TYR A 28 -0.27 3.86 -9.36
N ASN A 29 -1.08 3.50 -10.36
CA ASN A 29 -2.15 2.51 -10.21
C ASN A 29 -1.62 1.15 -9.73
N THR A 30 -0.50 0.70 -10.29
CA THR A 30 0.16 -0.54 -9.88
C THR A 30 0.58 -0.49 -8.40
N ILE A 31 1.12 0.64 -7.94
CA ILE A 31 1.55 0.86 -6.56
C ILE A 31 0.35 0.87 -5.60
N ILE A 32 -0.78 1.52 -5.94
CA ILE A 32 -1.97 1.53 -5.07
C ILE A 32 -2.58 0.13 -4.94
N THR A 33 -2.65 -0.61 -6.06
CA THR A 33 -3.20 -1.97 -6.07
C THR A 33 -2.30 -2.90 -5.27
N ALA A 34 -0.98 -2.79 -5.42
CA ALA A 34 -0.02 -3.55 -4.62
C ALA A 34 -0.11 -3.22 -3.12
N HIS A 35 -0.31 -1.94 -2.77
CA HIS A 35 -0.52 -1.53 -1.38
C HIS A 35 -1.78 -2.19 -0.77
N GLY A 36 -2.90 -2.15 -1.49
CA GLY A 36 -4.16 -2.78 -1.06
C GLY A 36 -4.03 -4.29 -0.91
N LEU A 37 -3.38 -4.96 -1.88
CA LEU A 37 -3.14 -6.40 -1.85
C LEU A 37 -2.29 -6.82 -0.63
N LEU A 38 -1.20 -6.09 -0.38
CA LEU A 38 -0.30 -6.37 0.75
C LEU A 38 -1.01 -6.16 2.08
N MET A 39 -1.82 -5.12 2.23
CA MET A 39 -2.57 -4.88 3.47
C MET A 39 -3.66 -5.93 3.66
N LEU A 40 -4.39 -6.32 2.62
CA LEU A 40 -5.44 -7.33 2.71
C LEU A 40 -4.88 -8.69 3.12
N PHE A 41 -3.91 -9.22 2.36
CA PHE A 41 -3.44 -10.60 2.55
C PHE A 41 -2.39 -10.76 3.65
N PHE A 42 -1.58 -9.74 3.94
CA PHE A 42 -0.46 -9.86 4.86
C PHE A 42 -0.60 -9.04 6.15
N PHE A 43 -1.70 -8.30 6.31
CA PHE A 43 -1.98 -7.58 7.55
C PHE A 43 -3.41 -7.81 8.07
N ILE A 44 -4.44 -7.60 7.25
CA ILE A 44 -5.84 -7.76 7.66
C ILE A 44 -6.18 -9.23 7.89
N THR A 45 -6.05 -10.10 6.88
CA THR A 45 -6.42 -11.52 7.04
C THR A 45 -5.61 -12.24 8.12
N PRO A 46 -4.30 -12.03 8.31
CA PRO A 46 -3.57 -12.67 9.40
C PRO A 46 -4.04 -12.17 10.77
N ILE A 47 -4.39 -10.90 10.93
CA ILE A 47 -4.88 -10.38 12.21
C ILE A 47 -6.26 -10.95 12.55
N PHE A 48 -7.21 -10.88 11.61
CA PHE A 48 -8.60 -11.26 11.89
C PHE A 48 -8.87 -12.77 11.83
N ILE A 49 -8.08 -13.54 11.07
CA ILE A 49 -8.30 -14.98 10.88
C ILE A 49 -7.20 -15.82 11.53
N GLY A 50 -5.95 -15.35 11.55
CA GLY A 50 -4.79 -16.14 12.01
C GLY A 50 -4.25 -15.80 13.41
N GLY A 51 -4.41 -14.55 13.89
CA GLY A 51 -3.70 -14.01 15.06
C GLY A 51 -4.48 -14.01 16.37
N PHE A 52 -5.81 -14.10 16.31
CA PHE A 52 -6.70 -14.22 17.49
C PHE A 52 -7.42 -15.56 17.57
N GLY A 53 -7.09 -16.50 16.68
CA GLY A 53 -7.69 -17.84 16.59
C GLY A 53 -6.83 -18.97 17.17
N ASN A 54 -5.86 -18.64 18.03
CA ASN A 54 -5.13 -19.62 18.86
C ASN A 54 -5.49 -19.40 20.33
#